data_AF-A0A1R0XDS6-F1
#
_entry.id   AF-A0A1R0XDS6-F1
#
_cell.length_a   1.000
_cell.length_b   1.000
_cell.length_c   1.000
_cell.angle_alpha   90.00
_cell.angle_beta   90.00
_cell.angle_gamma   90.00
#
_symmetry.space_group_name_H-M   'P 1'
#
loop_
_entity.id
_entity.type
_entity.pdbx_description
1 polymer ?
#
loop_
_entity_poly.entity_id
_entity_poly.type
_entity_poly.pdbx_seq_one_letter_code
_entity_poly.pdbx_strand_id
1 'polypeptide(L)'
;MKSKLHLKKIYSYTTPEAVLNQIYLNLIAYVFYEQLRLQHAPDERICRFLAVFRLYLMGEWADFLEHLNRAKTRSSKGRRKKGGRPRINPKRLKKKRLLFY
;
A
#
# COMPACT_ATOMS: atom_id res chain seq x y z
N MET A 1 -9.91 1.65 8.15
CA MET A 1 -11.03 1.16 7.31
C MET A 1 -11.63 2.26 6.43
N LYS A 2 -12.01 3.42 6.98
CA LYS A 2 -12.75 4.48 6.24
C LYS A 2 -12.10 5.03 4.96
N SER A 3 -10.76 5.04 4.84
CA SER A 3 -10.05 5.63 3.69
C SER A 3 -9.63 4.65 2.59
N LYS A 4 -9.89 3.35 2.75
CA LYS A 4 -9.40 2.31 1.81
C LYS A 4 -10.49 1.75 0.89
N LEU A 5 -11.75 1.85 1.30
CA LEU A 5 -12.88 1.60 0.43
C LEU A 5 -13.16 2.90 -0.32
N HIS A 6 -12.61 3.03 -1.54
CA HIS A 6 -13.08 4.04 -2.48
C HIS A 6 -14.52 3.68 -2.87
N LEU A 7 -15.47 3.98 -1.98
CA LEU A 7 -16.88 3.81 -2.24
C LEU A 7 -17.19 4.62 -3.51
N LYS A 8 -17.65 3.93 -4.56
CA LYS A 8 -18.16 4.58 -5.77
C LYS A 8 -19.17 5.65 -5.33
N LYS A 9 -19.10 6.84 -5.95
CA LYS A 9 -20.00 7.97 -5.64
C LYS A 9 -21.43 7.44 -5.57
N ILE A 10 -22.06 7.59 -4.41
CA ILE A 10 -23.41 7.07 -4.18
C ILE A 10 -24.36 8.04 -4.88
N TYR A 11 -24.95 7.61 -6.00
CA TYR A 11 -25.87 8.43 -6.78
C TYR A 11 -27.31 8.41 -6.23
N SER A 12 -27.61 7.53 -5.27
CA SER A 12 -28.94 7.37 -4.67
C SER A 12 -28.97 7.79 -3.20
N TYR A 13 -28.61 9.04 -2.91
CA TYR A 13 -28.69 9.61 -1.56
C TYR A 13 -30.13 9.62 -1.01
N THR A 14 -31.12 9.64 -1.90
CA THR A 14 -32.55 9.72 -1.56
C THR A 14 -33.12 8.44 -0.97
N THR A 15 -32.45 7.29 -1.15
CA THR A 15 -32.90 5.97 -0.69
C THR A 15 -31.88 5.39 0.30
N PRO A 16 -32.11 5.48 1.62
CA PRO A 16 -31.20 4.96 2.63
C PRO A 16 -30.86 3.48 2.47
N GLU A 17 -31.79 2.67 1.96
CA GLU A 17 -31.62 1.23 1.74
C GLU A 17 -30.54 0.96 0.68
N ALA A 18 -30.49 1.77 -0.38
CA ALA A 18 -29.49 1.62 -1.44
C ALA A 18 -28.08 1.91 -0.91
N VAL A 19 -27.94 2.90 -0.04
CA VAL A 19 -26.67 3.23 0.64
C VAL A 19 -26.21 2.03 1.49
N LEU A 20 -27.12 1.46 2.29
CA LEU A 20 -26.82 0.30 3.13
C LEU A 20 -26.44 -0.92 2.29
N ASN A 21 -27.19 -1.22 1.24
CA ASN A 21 -26.89 -2.32 0.32
C ASN A 21 -25.51 -2.16 -0.31
N GLN A 22 -25.15 -0.95 -0.73
CA GLN A 22 -23.82 -0.69 -1.27
C GLN A 22 -22.73 -0.90 -0.21
N ILE A 23 -22.94 -0.48 1.04
CA ILE A 23 -21.99 -0.73 2.13
C ILE A 23 -21.84 -2.24 2.37
N TYR A 24 -22.94 -2.99 2.45
CA TYR A 24 -22.90 -4.44 2.66
C TYR A 24 -22.18 -5.16 1.52
N LEU A 25 -22.47 -4.82 0.26
CA LEU A 25 -21.77 -5.39 -0.90
C LEU A 25 -20.27 -5.12 -0.85
N ASN A 26 -19.86 -3.91 -0.45
CA ASN A 26 -18.44 -3.59 -0.31
C ASN A 26 -17.76 -4.38 0.82
N LEU A 27 -18.46 -4.61 1.93
CA LEU A 27 -17.96 -5.43 3.03
C LEU A 27 -17.81 -6.90 2.62
N ILE A 28 -18.83 -7.46 1.95
CA ILE A 28 -18.80 -8.83 1.44
C ILE A 28 -17.64 -9.00 0.45
N ALA A 29 -17.52 -8.09 -0.51
CA ALA A 29 -16.42 -8.11 -1.47
C ALA A 29 -15.05 -8.01 -0.78
N TYR A 30 -14.91 -7.15 0.23
CA TYR A 30 -13.68 -7.04 1.00
C TYR A 30 -13.31 -8.35 1.70
N VAL A 31 -14.26 -8.99 2.39
CA VAL A 31 -14.02 -10.28 3.07
C VAL A 31 -13.63 -11.36 2.06
N PHE A 32 -14.31 -11.41 0.92
CA PHE A 32 -13.99 -12.36 -0.14
C PHE A 32 -12.57 -12.18 -0.68
N TYR A 33 -12.16 -10.95 -1.00
CA TYR A 33 -10.81 -10.68 -1.46
C TYR A 33 -9.75 -10.92 -0.37
N GLU A 34 -10.08 -10.70 0.90
CA GLU A 34 -9.20 -11.01 2.01
C GLU A 34 -8.99 -12.53 2.16
N GLN A 35 -10.04 -13.34 1.98
CA GLN A 35 -9.92 -14.80 1.95
C GLN A 35 -9.03 -15.28 0.80
N LEU A 36 -9.25 -14.76 -0.41
CA LEU A 36 -8.40 -15.09 -1.56
C LEU A 36 -6.94 -14.66 -1.34
N ARG A 37 -6.72 -13.50 -0.71
CA ARG A 37 -5.37 -13.04 -0.33
C ARG A 37 -4.73 -14.03 0.64
N LEU A 38 -5.43 -14.45 1.68
CA LEU A 38 -4.90 -15.39 2.68
C LEU A 38 -4.55 -16.74 2.05
N GLN A 39 -5.30 -17.19 1.04
CA GLN A 39 -5.05 -18.45 0.35
C GLN A 39 -3.87 -18.38 -0.63
N HIS A 40 -3.73 -17.29 -1.39
CA HIS A 40 -2.80 -17.22 -2.52
C HIS A 40 -1.58 -16.31 -2.32
N ALA A 41 -1.63 -15.37 -1.37
CA ALA A 41 -0.56 -14.43 -1.07
C ALA A 41 -0.66 -13.88 0.38
N PRO A 42 -0.54 -14.74 1.42
CA PRO A 42 -0.79 -14.38 2.82
C PRO A 42 0.13 -13.26 3.35
N ASP A 43 1.32 -13.12 2.80
CA ASP A 43 2.30 -12.09 3.19
C ASP A 43 2.09 -10.74 2.49
N GLU A 44 1.29 -10.71 1.43
CA GLU A 44 1.06 -9.47 0.68
C GLU A 44 -0.02 -8.61 1.33
N ARG A 45 0.10 -7.28 1.20
CA ARG A 45 -0.92 -6.37 1.71
C ARG A 45 -2.17 -6.43 0.83
N ILE A 46 -3.37 -6.41 1.43
CA ILE A 46 -4.66 -6.39 0.70
C ILE A 46 -4.74 -5.28 -0.35
N CYS A 47 -4.14 -4.11 -0.10
CA CYS A 47 -4.10 -3.03 -1.09
C CYS A 47 -3.34 -3.42 -2.37
N ARG A 48 -2.23 -4.18 -2.24
CA ARG A 48 -1.49 -4.68 -3.40
C ARG A 48 -2.30 -5.76 -4.13
N PHE A 49 -2.88 -6.69 -3.38
CA PHE A 49 -3.76 -7.72 -3.93
C PHE A 49 -4.86 -7.11 -4.81
N LEU A 50 -5.60 -6.13 -4.27
CA LEU A 50 -6.67 -5.43 -4.99
C LEU A 50 -6.15 -4.62 -6.19
N ALA A 51 -4.95 -4.03 -6.09
CA ALA A 51 -4.36 -3.29 -7.21
C ALA A 51 -4.00 -4.22 -8.37
N VAL A 52 -3.38 -5.38 -8.08
CA VAL A 52 -3.07 -6.40 -9.09
C VAL A 52 -4.35 -6.98 -9.66
N PHE A 53 -5.32 -7.35 -8.80
CA PHE A 53 -6.61 -7.89 -9.23
C PHE A 53 -7.34 -6.95 -10.21
N ARG A 54 -7.29 -5.64 -9.98
CA ARG A 54 -7.88 -4.64 -10.90
C ARG A 54 -7.19 -4.59 -12.26
N LEU A 55 -5.87 -4.81 -12.32
CA LEU A 55 -5.12 -4.82 -13.59
C LEU A 55 -5.47 -6.05 -14.43
N TYR A 56 -5.75 -7.18 -13.78
CA TYR A 56 -6.06 -8.46 -14.42
C TYR A 56 -7.55 -8.82 -14.38
N LEU A 57 -8.43 -7.83 -14.16
CA LEU A 57 -9.87 -8.07 -13.99
C LEU A 57 -10.52 -8.67 -15.25
N MET A 58 -9.97 -8.36 -16.43
CA MET A 58 -10.40 -8.88 -17.74
C MET A 58 -9.43 -9.94 -18.28
N GLY A 59 -8.40 -10.30 -17.52
CA GLY A 59 -7.39 -11.28 -17.91
C GLY A 59 -7.69 -12.67 -17.37
N GLU A 60 -6.80 -13.62 -17.65
CA GLU A 60 -6.93 -14.96 -17.09
C GLU A 60 -6.52 -15.00 -15.62
N TRP A 61 -7.11 -15.94 -14.89
CA TRP A 61 -6.79 -16.16 -13.48
C TRP A 61 -5.32 -16.55 -13.26
N ALA A 62 -4.73 -17.28 -14.21
CA ALA A 62 -3.32 -17.66 -14.16
C ALA A 62 -2.39 -16.43 -14.19
N ASP A 63 -2.63 -15.49 -15.11
CA ASP A 63 -1.86 -14.25 -15.23
C ASP A 63 -1.93 -13.42 -13.95
N PHE A 64 -3.11 -13.36 -13.34
CA PHE A 64 -3.31 -12.69 -12.06
C PHE A 64 -2.43 -13.31 -10.97
N LEU A 65 -2.46 -14.64 -10.81
CA LEU A 65 -1.69 -15.34 -9.78
C LEU A 65 -0.18 -15.21 -10.00
N GLU A 66 0.27 -15.28 -11.25
CA GLU A 66 1.69 -15.08 -11.59
C GLU A 66 2.16 -13.68 -11.17
N HIS A 67 1.39 -12.64 -11.50
CA HIS A 67 1.74 -11.26 -11.19
C HIS A 67 1.59 -10.91 -9.70
N LEU A 68 0.65 -11.56 -9.01
CA LEU A 68 0.47 -11.40 -7.58
C LEU A 68 1.71 -11.89 -6.81
N ASN A 69 2.20 -13.07 -7.17
CA ASN A 69 3.34 -13.73 -6.52
C ASN A 69 4.70 -13.38 -7.13
N ARG A 70 4.73 -12.53 -8.16
CA ARG A 70 5.97 -12.09 -8.80
C ARG A 70 6.92 -11.46 -7.78
N ALA A 71 8.14 -11.97 -7.76
CA ALA A 71 9.24 -11.40 -6.99
C ALA A 71 9.49 -9.94 -7.41
N LYS A 72 9.71 -9.06 -6.44
CA LYS A 72 10.04 -7.65 -6.72
C LYS A 72 11.39 -7.59 -7.43
N THR A 73 11.36 -7.32 -8.73
CA THR A 73 12.57 -7.22 -9.57
C THR A 73 13.37 -5.96 -9.27
N ARG A 74 12.74 -4.90 -8.74
CA ARG A 74 13.41 -3.63 -8.45
C ARG A 74 13.92 -3.59 -7.01
N SER A 75 15.22 -3.90 -6.82
CA SER A 75 15.95 -3.75 -5.55
C SER A 75 16.46 -2.33 -5.28
N SER A 76 16.29 -1.43 -6.26
CA SER A 76 16.81 -0.07 -6.19
C SER A 76 16.17 0.72 -5.05
N LYS A 77 16.99 1.15 -4.08
CA LYS A 77 16.59 2.05 -2.98
C LYS A 77 16.29 3.48 -3.43
N GLY A 78 16.07 3.69 -4.74
CA GLY A 78 15.88 4.99 -5.36
C GLY A 78 17.08 5.91 -5.20
N ARG A 79 16.88 7.19 -5.51
CA ARG A 79 17.86 8.25 -5.27
C ARG A 79 18.05 8.42 -3.76
N ARG A 80 19.08 7.79 -3.21
CA ARG A 80 19.57 8.12 -1.87
C ARG A 80 20.23 9.49 -1.93
N LYS A 81 19.85 10.42 -1.05
CA LYS A 81 20.67 11.59 -0.75
C LYS A 81 22.00 11.08 -0.14
N LYS A 82 22.97 10.69 -0.98
CA LYS A 82 24.39 10.75 -0.58
C LYS A 82 24.60 12.20 -0.17
N GLY A 83 25.10 12.40 1.05
CA GLY A 83 25.30 13.68 1.73
C GLY A 83 25.00 14.89 0.86
N GLY A 84 23.95 15.64 1.21
CA GLY A 84 23.64 16.91 0.55
C GLY A 84 24.89 17.80 0.44
N ARG A 85 24.79 18.89 -0.34
CA ARG A 85 25.91 19.80 -0.65
C ARG A 85 26.88 19.93 0.55
N PRO A 86 28.20 19.70 0.36
CA PRO A 86 29.17 19.84 1.43
C PRO A 86 28.96 21.18 2.13
N ARG A 87 29.04 21.19 3.47
CA ARG A 87 28.88 22.43 4.22
C ARG A 87 29.94 23.42 3.76
N ILE A 88 29.52 24.63 3.40
CA ILE A 88 30.42 25.75 3.12
C ILE A 88 31.28 26.06 4.36
N ASN A 89 30.69 25.88 5.57
CA ASN A 89 31.37 26.15 6.84
C ASN A 89 31.66 24.86 7.63
N PRO A 90 32.89 24.66 8.13
CA PRO A 90 33.23 23.49 8.93
C PRO A 90 32.42 23.44 10.24
N LYS A 91 32.20 22.23 10.76
CA LYS A 91 31.57 22.04 12.08
C LYS A 91 32.47 22.63 13.17
N ARG A 92 32.03 23.69 13.85
CA ARG A 92 32.66 24.17 15.09
C ARG A 92 32.43 23.12 16.19
N LEU A 93 33.46 22.32 16.47
CA LEU A 93 33.42 21.36 17.58
C LEU A 93 33.49 22.15 18.90
N LYS A 94 32.61 21.84 19.86
CA LYS A 94 32.72 22.37 21.21
C LYS A 94 34.00 21.81 21.84
N LYS A 95 34.79 22.66 22.51
CA LYS A 95 35.97 22.23 23.26
C LYS A 95 35.54 21.19 24.30
N LYS A 96 36.15 20.00 24.28
CA LYS A 96 35.95 19.01 25.34
C LYS A 96 36.60 19.58 26.61
N ARG A 97 35.89 19.53 27.74
CA ARG A 97 36.49 19.78 29.05
C ARG A 97 37.41 18.61 29.36
N LEU A 98 38.70 18.87 29.59
CA LEU A 98 39.61 17.88 30.14
C LEU A 98 39.23 17.70 31.62
N LEU A 99 38.74 16.51 31.97
CA LEU A 99 38.59 16.10 33.36
C LEU A 99 39.87 15.34 33.71
N PHE A 100 40.65 15.88 34.63
CA PHE A 100 41.73 15.13 35.27
C PHE A 100 41.08 14.28 36.36
N TYR A 101 41.28 12.97 36.31
CA TYR A 101 40.97 12.03 37.38
C TYR A 101 42.24 11.75 38.18
#